data_AF-A0A531B2X4-F1
#
_entry.id   AF-A0A531B2X4-F1
#
_cell.length_a   1.000
_cell.length_b   1.000
_cell.length_c   1.000
_cell.angle_alpha   90.00
_cell.angle_beta   90.00
_cell.angle_gamma   90.00
#
_symmetry.space_group_name_H-M   'P 1'
#
loop_
_entity.id
_entity.type
_entity.pdbx_description
1 polymer ?
#
loop_
_entity_poly.entity_id
_entity_poly.type
_entity_poly.pdbx_seq_one_letter_code
_entity_poly.pdbx_strand_id
1 'polypeptide(L)' 'MTDRRLSNSTRQALPASVAVPGYDRNRVVPGIVHLGVGAFHRAHQAAYVDDCLAAGETDWGIVGVSLRSADTRDALVPQ' A
#
# COMPACT_ATOMS: atom_id res chain seq x y z
N MET A 1 8.97 21.91 -11.76
CA MET A 1 7.98 21.39 -10.78
C MET A 1 8.74 20.42 -9.90
N THR A 2 8.83 20.67 -8.59
CA THR A 2 9.39 19.67 -7.67
C THR A 2 8.50 18.45 -7.74
N ASP A 3 9.07 17.35 -8.24
CA ASP A 3 8.41 16.07 -8.43
C ASP A 3 8.02 15.52 -7.06
N ARG A 4 6.78 15.81 -6.63
CA ARG A 4 6.32 15.52 -5.28
C ARG A 4 5.90 14.05 -5.24
N ARG A 5 6.86 13.18 -4.94
CA ARG A 5 6.64 11.74 -4.74
C ARG A 5 5.48 11.50 -3.77
N LEU A 6 4.62 10.53 -4.09
CA LEU A 6 3.57 10.07 -3.18
C LEU A 6 4.20 9.56 -1.89
N SER A 7 3.77 10.10 -0.75
CA SER A 7 4.16 9.62 0.56
C SER A 7 3.14 10.01 1.63
N ASN A 8 3.30 9.48 2.85
CA ASN A 8 2.49 9.90 3.99
C ASN A 8 2.50 11.42 4.24
N SER A 9 3.64 12.09 4.02
CA SER A 9 3.77 13.54 4.23
C SER A 9 3.19 14.37 3.09
N THR A 10 3.10 13.83 1.87
CA THR A 10 2.57 14.55 0.70
C THR A 10 1.10 14.25 0.42
N ARG A 11 0.53 13.21 1.04
CA ARG A 11 -0.86 12.75 0.83
C ARG A 11 -1.92 13.84 0.98
N GLN A 12 -1.74 14.77 1.92
CA GLN A 12 -2.70 15.87 2.16
C GLN A 12 -2.78 16.87 0.98
N ALA A 13 -1.80 16.87 0.09
CA ALA A 13 -1.73 17.76 -1.07
C ALA A 13 -2.21 17.09 -2.37
N LEU A 14 -2.81 15.90 -2.30
CA LEU A 14 -3.34 15.21 -3.48
C LEU A 14 -4.57 15.94 -4.05
N PRO A 15 -4.80 15.90 -5.38
CA PRO A 15 -6.04 16.37 -5.97
C PRO A 15 -7.25 15.66 -5.36
N ALA A 16 -8.37 16.39 -5.20
CA ALA A 16 -9.60 15.84 -4.60
C ALA A 16 -10.19 14.63 -5.37
N SER A 17 -9.82 14.45 -6.64
CA SER A 17 -10.24 13.30 -7.46
C SER A 17 -9.51 11.99 -7.14
N VAL A 18 -8.42 12.05 -6.36
CA VAL A 18 -7.63 10.86 -6.01
C VAL A 18 -8.23 10.22 -4.75
N ALA A 19 -8.70 8.99 -4.88
CA ALA A 19 -9.15 8.21 -3.73
C ALA A 19 -7.99 7.95 -2.77
N VAL A 20 -8.27 8.01 -1.47
CA VAL A 20 -7.31 7.70 -0.40
C VAL A 20 -7.94 6.70 0.57
N PRO A 21 -7.14 5.84 1.23
CA PRO A 21 -7.66 4.91 2.23
C PRO A 21 -8.43 5.65 3.33
N GLY A 22 -9.68 5.22 3.56
CA GLY A 22 -10.59 5.80 4.56
C GLY A 22 -10.40 5.27 5.99
N TYR A 23 -9.53 4.28 6.18
CA TYR A 23 -9.23 3.65 7.46
C TYR A 23 -7.90 4.17 8.05
N ASP A 24 -7.73 4.01 9.37
CA ASP A 24 -6.47 4.32 10.05
C ASP A 24 -5.43 3.23 9.78
N ARG A 25 -4.49 3.53 8.88
CA ARG A 25 -3.40 2.63 8.50
C ARG A 25 -2.50 2.21 9.67
N ASN A 26 -2.46 2.98 10.76
CA ASN A 26 -1.68 2.60 11.95
C ASN A 26 -2.33 1.48 12.76
N ARG A 27 -3.61 1.16 12.52
CA ARG A 27 -4.32 0.05 13.16
C ARG A 27 -4.22 -1.26 12.39
N VAL A 28 -3.65 -1.26 11.19
CA VAL A 28 -3.51 -2.45 10.36
C VAL A 28 -2.37 -3.32 10.88
N VAL A 29 -2.67 -4.57 11.15
CA VAL A 29 -1.74 -5.58 11.65
C VAL A 29 -1.50 -6.61 10.54
N PRO A 30 -0.25 -7.09 10.36
CA PRO A 30 0.05 -8.15 9.40
C PRO A 30 -0.72 -9.45 9.65
N GLY A 31 -1.35 -9.98 8.60
CA GLY A 31 -1.91 -11.35 8.57
C GLY A 31 -1.61 -12.13 7.30
N ILE A 32 -1.06 -11.47 6.28
CA ILE A 32 -0.67 -12.09 5.00
C ILE A 32 0.81 -11.85 4.73
N VAL A 33 1.54 -12.91 4.39
CA VAL A 33 2.86 -12.81 3.75
C VAL A 33 2.71 -13.06 2.26
N HIS A 34 3.12 -12.10 1.42
CA HIS A 34 3.07 -12.24 -0.03
C HIS A 34 4.46 -12.36 -0.64
N LEU A 35 4.72 -13.47 -1.35
CA LEU A 35 6.00 -13.76 -2.00
C LEU A 35 5.98 -13.27 -3.46
N GLY A 36 6.63 -12.14 -3.73
CA GLY A 36 6.72 -11.54 -5.06
C GLY A 36 5.75 -10.37 -5.26
N VAL A 37 6.18 -9.17 -4.90
CA VAL A 37 5.36 -7.93 -4.96
C VAL A 37 5.27 -7.40 -6.41
N GLY A 38 4.65 -8.16 -7.31
CA GLY A 38 4.49 -7.80 -8.72
C GLY A 38 3.37 -6.77 -8.97
N ALA A 39 3.24 -6.35 -10.24
CA ALA A 39 2.15 -5.47 -10.66
C ALA A 39 0.77 -6.12 -10.44
N PHE A 40 0.62 -7.40 -10.78
CA PHE A 40 -0.63 -8.14 -10.57
C PHE A 40 -1.02 -8.20 -9.08
N HIS A 41 -0.05 -8.47 -8.19
CA HIS A 41 -0.30 -8.48 -6.76
C HIS A 41 -0.95 -7.18 -6.26
N ARG A 42 -0.32 -6.06 -6.63
CA ARG A 42 -0.77 -4.72 -6.20
C ARG A 42 -2.10 -4.30 -6.83
N ALA A 43 -2.36 -4.74 -8.06
CA ALA A 43 -3.59 -4.40 -8.78
C ALA A 43 -4.78 -5.32 -8.46
N HIS A 44 -4.55 -6.48 -7.83
CA HIS A 44 -5.60 -7.46 -7.57
C HIS A 44 -5.72 -7.79 -6.09
N GLN A 45 -4.81 -8.60 -5.51
CA GLN A 45 -4.96 -9.05 -4.12
C GLN A 45 -4.86 -7.88 -3.13
N ALA A 46 -3.92 -6.96 -3.33
CA ALA A 46 -3.78 -5.81 -2.45
C ALA A 46 -4.97 -4.85 -2.54
N ALA A 47 -5.60 -4.73 -3.72
CA ALA A 47 -6.80 -3.92 -3.91
C ALA A 47 -7.99 -4.47 -3.11
N TYR A 48 -8.25 -5.78 -3.17
CA TYR A 48 -9.31 -6.39 -2.37
C TYR A 48 -9.02 -6.38 -0.87
N VAL A 49 -7.75 -6.50 -0.46
CA VAL A 49 -7.38 -6.34 0.94
C VAL A 49 -7.63 -4.89 1.40
N ASP A 50 -7.33 -3.89 0.58
CA ASP A 50 -7.64 -2.48 0.89
C ASP A 50 -9.15 -2.27 1.10
N ASP A 51 -9.99 -2.89 0.26
CA ASP A 51 -11.45 -2.87 0.42
C ASP A 51 -11.90 -3.53 1.75
N CYS A 52 -11.30 -4.66 2.13
CA CYS A 52 -11.59 -5.31 3.42
C CYS A 52 -11.19 -4.42 4.60
N LEU A 53 -10.03 -3.77 4.54
CA LEU A 53 -9.58 -2.84 5.58
C LEU A 53 -10.50 -1.61 5.66
N ALA A 54 -10.99 -1.13 4.52
CA ALA A 54 -12.00 -0.07 4.46
C ALA A 54 -13.36 -0.49 5.05
N ALA A 55 -13.69 -1.79 4.99
CA ALA A 55 -14.88 -2.37 5.61
C ALA A 55 -14.75 -2.59 7.13
N GLY A 56 -13.56 -2.36 7.71
CA GLY A 56 -13.32 -2.38 9.16
C GLY A 56 -12.45 -3.54 9.65
N GLU A 57 -11.98 -4.41 8.76
CA GLU A 57 -10.99 -5.43 9.10
C GLU A 57 -9.66 -4.77 9.46
N THR A 58 -8.87 -5.39 10.36
CA THR A 58 -7.58 -4.83 10.78
C THR A 58 -6.42 -5.80 10.72
N ASP A 59 -6.67 -7.10 10.67
CA ASP A 59 -5.66 -8.16 10.74
C ASP A 59 -5.26 -8.71 9.36
N TRP A 60 -5.70 -8.08 8.27
CA TRP A 60 -5.40 -8.50 6.89
C TRP A 60 -4.19 -7.79 6.27
N GLY A 61 -3.35 -7.13 7.07
CA GLY A 61 -2.18 -6.41 6.57
C GLY A 61 -1.23 -7.32 5.79
N ILE A 62 -0.68 -6.80 4.68
CA ILE A 62 0.23 -7.54 3.80
C ILE A 62 1.69 -7.18 4.09
N VAL A 63 2.51 -8.19 4.38
CA VAL A 63 3.97 -8.10 4.34
C VAL A 63 4.46 -8.62 2.99
N GLY A 64 4.93 -7.70 2.15
CA GLY A 64 5.49 -8.03 0.85
C GLY A 64 6.95 -8.47 0.95
N VAL A 65 7.28 -9.63 0.38
CA VAL A 65 8.64 -10.17 0.33
C VAL A 65 9.12 -10.25 -1.12
N SER A 66 10.31 -9.72 -1.39
CA SER A 66 10.95 -9.83 -2.69
C SER A 66 12.14 -10.78 -2.62
N LEU A 67 12.10 -11.86 -3.39
CA LEU A 67 13.12 -12.92 -3.34
C LEU A 67 14.22 -12.76 -4.41
N ARG A 68 13.93 -12.06 -5.51
CA ARG A 68 14.83 -11.95 -6.68
C ARG A 68 15.47 -10.57 -6.85
N SER A 69 14.69 -9.50 -6.69
CA SER A 69 15.16 -8.11 -6.81
C SER A 69 14.53 -7.25 -5.72
N ALA A 70 15.28 -6.29 -5.20
CA ALA A 70 14.79 -5.32 -4.23
C ALA A 70 14.08 -4.11 -4.88
N ASP A 71 14.10 -3.95 -6.21
CA ASP A 71 13.68 -2.71 -6.88
C ASP A 71 12.26 -2.26 -6.49
N THR A 72 11.30 -3.19 -6.43
CA THR A 72 9.94 -2.85 -6.00
C THR A 72 9.89 -2.47 -4.53
N ARG A 73 10.61 -3.19 -3.67
CA ARG A 73 10.70 -2.87 -2.25
C ARG A 73 11.29 -1.47 -2.07
N ASP A 74 12.40 -1.18 -2.76
CA ASP A 74 13.11 0.11 -2.69
C ASP A 74 12.25 1.26 -3.25
N ALA A 75 11.42 0.99 -4.27
CA ALA A 75 10.46 1.95 -4.78
C ALA A 75 9.32 2.25 -3.80
N LEU A 76 8.91 1.28 -2.98
CA LEU A 76 7.82 1.44 -2.00
C LEU A 76 8.28 2.05 -0.66
N VAL A 77 9.49 1.73 -0.18
CA VAL A 77 10.01 2.19 1.14
C VAL A 77 9.85 3.69 1.43
N PRO A 78 10.14 4.62 0.51
CA PRO A 78 10.08 6.05 0.82
C PRO A 78 8.67 6.67 0.68
N GLN A 79 7.61 5.86 0.51
CA GLN A 79 6.21 6.31 0.37
C GLN A 79 5.44 6.16 1.68
#